data_AF-A0A512HVZ4-F1
#
_entry.id   AF-A0A512HVZ4-F1
#
_cell.length_a   1.000
_cell.length_b   1.000
_cell.length_c   1.000
_cell.angle_alpha   90.00
_cell.angle_beta   90.00
_cell.angle_gamma   90.00
#
_symmetry.space_group_name_H-M   'P 1'
#
loop_
_entity.id
_entity.type
_entity.pdbx_description
1 polymer ?
#
loop_
_entity_poly.entity_id
_entity_poly.type
_entity_poly.pdbx_seq_one_letter_code
_entity_poly.pdbx_strand_id
1 'polypeptide(L)'
;MDLVGRRVSVRHRDGDGVRDVVGRVLSAEPAGLRIERRDGDLAFVPAGTVLAMRVVPDRPTRTRRAAAIAPEDLTRITSRGWPAVESVAVGEWELRASGGFTGRANSVAVHGDPGVNDPFGAVVSFYDDRGLRPLAQLVEGSAWDRAFAEAGWTPVTDQPPGAIVQVADLRTAPSPDASAIVETHASDAWLRHYGRVTDPATARAVLEGPATVGFVSIDDVAIGRVVVTGEWAGLAAVEVDPAHRRRGLATRIVETSLAWAATHGADKAYLQTMRHNDAALALYAPYGFTTHHAYRYLTAP
;
A
#
# COMPACT_ATOMS: atom_id res chain seq x y z
N MET A 1 -16.25 -6.71 -27.33
CA MET A 1 -16.16 -5.49 -26.51
C MET A 1 -14.91 -5.63 -25.69
N ASP A 2 -13.93 -4.74 -25.85
CA ASP A 2 -12.74 -4.77 -25.01
C ASP A 2 -13.12 -4.37 -23.59
N LEU A 3 -12.98 -5.31 -22.65
CA LEU A 3 -13.32 -5.12 -21.25
C LEU A 3 -12.10 -4.69 -20.43
N VAL A 4 -10.89 -4.88 -20.96
CA VAL A 4 -9.66 -4.61 -20.22
C VAL A 4 -9.61 -3.12 -19.84
N GLY A 5 -9.25 -2.86 -18.59
CA GLY A 5 -9.25 -1.52 -18.01
C GLY A 5 -10.63 -0.97 -17.62
N ARG A 6 -11.75 -1.62 -17.99
CA ARG A 6 -13.10 -1.16 -17.61
C ARG A 6 -13.46 -1.64 -16.20
N ARG A 7 -14.18 -0.81 -15.45
CA ARG A 7 -14.81 -1.23 -14.20
C ARG A 7 -16.10 -1.99 -14.48
N VAL A 8 -16.24 -3.19 -13.91
CA VAL A 8 -17.38 -4.08 -14.12
C VAL A 8 -17.99 -4.53 -12.81
N SER A 9 -19.27 -4.90 -12.87
CA SER A 9 -19.97 -5.69 -11.86
C SER A 9 -20.32 -7.03 -12.50
N VAL A 10 -19.77 -8.11 -11.96
CA VAL A 10 -19.95 -9.47 -12.47
C VAL A 10 -20.64 -10.30 -11.39
N ARG A 11 -21.84 -10.76 -11.69
CA ARG A 11 -22.56 -11.75 -10.88
C ARG A 11 -22.18 -13.13 -11.39
N HIS A 12 -21.70 -13.99 -10.51
CA HIS A 12 -21.28 -15.35 -10.89
C HIS A 12 -21.66 -16.39 -9.84
N ARG A 13 -21.74 -17.66 -10.28
CA ARG A 13 -21.85 -18.81 -9.38
C ARG A 13 -20.53 -19.01 -8.62
N ASP A 14 -20.63 -19.22 -7.33
CA ASP A 14 -19.51 -19.55 -6.45
C ASP A 14 -19.96 -20.63 -5.44
N GLY A 15 -19.47 -21.86 -5.65
CA GLY A 15 -20.04 -23.06 -5.02
C GLY A 15 -21.54 -23.21 -5.34
N ASP A 16 -22.34 -23.46 -4.30
CA ASP A 16 -23.80 -23.53 -4.40
C ASP A 16 -24.49 -22.16 -4.37
N GLY A 17 -23.71 -21.08 -4.25
CA GLY A 17 -24.19 -19.71 -4.10
C GLY A 17 -23.99 -18.84 -5.33
N VAL A 18 -24.44 -17.58 -5.19
CA VAL A 18 -24.22 -16.52 -6.17
C VAL A 18 -23.53 -15.35 -5.48
N ARG A 19 -22.47 -14.84 -6.09
CA ARG A 19 -21.72 -13.69 -5.58
C ARG A 19 -21.54 -12.62 -6.65
N ASP A 20 -21.38 -11.39 -6.19
CA ASP A 20 -21.08 -10.24 -7.05
C ASP A 20 -19.63 -9.81 -6.83
N VAL A 21 -18.86 -9.74 -7.91
CA VAL A 21 -17.51 -9.17 -7.95
C VAL A 21 -17.58 -7.83 -8.67
N VAL A 22 -17.06 -6.79 -8.02
CA VAL A 22 -16.99 -5.45 -8.60
C VAL A 22 -15.55 -4.97 -8.58
N GLY A 23 -15.05 -4.55 -9.74
CA GLY A 23 -13.65 -4.14 -9.87
C GLY A 23 -13.24 -3.83 -11.30
N ARG A 24 -11.96 -3.54 -11.51
CA ARG A 24 -11.39 -3.25 -12.84
C ARG A 24 -10.90 -4.54 -13.48
N VAL A 25 -11.26 -4.79 -14.73
CA VAL A 25 -10.80 -5.98 -15.47
C VAL A 25 -9.34 -5.80 -15.86
N LEU A 26 -8.48 -6.69 -15.38
CA LEU A 26 -7.06 -6.75 -15.73
C LEU A 26 -6.81 -7.62 -16.97
N SER A 27 -7.52 -8.75 -17.08
CA SER A 27 -7.52 -9.58 -18.28
C SER A 27 -8.89 -10.21 -18.51
N ALA A 28 -9.20 -10.44 -19.78
CA ALA A 28 -10.39 -11.13 -20.23
C ALA A 28 -9.99 -12.23 -21.23
N GLU A 29 -9.87 -13.45 -20.72
CA GLU A 29 -9.41 -14.62 -21.46
C GLU A 29 -10.53 -15.66 -21.58
N PRO A 30 -10.43 -16.65 -22.49
CA PRO A 30 -11.44 -17.70 -22.61
C PRO A 30 -11.76 -18.44 -21.29
N ALA A 31 -10.77 -18.53 -20.39
CA ALA A 31 -10.94 -19.17 -19.08
C ALA A 31 -11.79 -18.32 -18.11
N GLY A 32 -11.79 -16.99 -18.25
CA GLY A 32 -12.48 -16.10 -17.32
C GLY A 32 -11.91 -14.69 -17.25
N LEU A 33 -12.39 -13.93 -16.27
CA LEU A 33 -12.00 -12.55 -16.00
C LEU A 33 -11.09 -12.49 -14.79
N ARG A 34 -9.95 -11.78 -14.91
CA ARG A 34 -9.17 -11.32 -13.75
C ARG A 34 -9.60 -9.90 -13.41
N ILE A 35 -10.04 -9.67 -12.17
CA ILE A 35 -10.63 -8.42 -11.72
C ILE A 35 -9.89 -7.93 -10.47
N GLU A 36 -9.36 -6.71 -10.52
CA GLU A 36 -8.84 -6.01 -9.34
C GLU A 36 -9.98 -5.32 -8.58
N ARG A 37 -10.14 -5.66 -7.31
CA ARG A 37 -11.14 -5.08 -6.40
C ARG A 37 -10.67 -3.73 -5.88
N ARG A 38 -11.58 -3.01 -5.21
CA ARG A 38 -11.32 -1.66 -4.68
C ARG A 38 -10.15 -1.57 -3.69
N ASP A 39 -9.81 -2.66 -3.02
CA ASP A 39 -8.72 -2.75 -2.06
C ASP A 39 -7.40 -3.24 -2.70
N GLY A 40 -7.41 -3.49 -4.01
CA GLY A 40 -6.29 -4.08 -4.76
C GLY A 40 -6.26 -5.60 -4.74
N ASP A 41 -7.21 -6.27 -4.07
CA ASP A 41 -7.31 -7.73 -4.11
C ASP A 41 -7.69 -8.24 -5.50
N LEU A 42 -7.15 -9.39 -5.90
CA LEU A 42 -7.41 -9.98 -7.21
C LEU A 42 -8.46 -11.09 -7.12
N ALA A 43 -9.52 -10.95 -7.89
CA ALA A 43 -10.53 -11.98 -8.08
C ALA A 43 -10.43 -12.60 -9.46
N PHE A 44 -10.59 -13.92 -9.54
CA PHE A 44 -10.80 -14.61 -10.81
C PHE A 44 -12.25 -15.08 -10.90
N VAL A 45 -12.93 -14.74 -12.00
CA VAL A 45 -14.29 -15.19 -12.29
C VAL A 45 -14.27 -16.10 -13.51
N PRO A 46 -14.45 -17.43 -13.34
CA PRO A 46 -14.44 -18.36 -14.46
C PRO A 46 -15.58 -18.07 -15.45
N ALA A 47 -15.29 -18.14 -16.76
CA ALA A 47 -16.25 -17.75 -17.79
C ALA A 47 -17.59 -18.51 -17.69
N GLY A 48 -17.54 -19.82 -17.41
CA GLY A 48 -18.73 -20.67 -17.27
C GLY A 48 -19.60 -20.39 -16.02
N THR A 49 -19.13 -19.55 -15.10
CA THR A 49 -19.86 -19.20 -13.88
C THR A 49 -20.62 -17.88 -13.98
N VAL A 50 -20.33 -17.06 -15.00
CA VAL A 50 -20.92 -15.72 -15.15
C VAL A 50 -22.42 -15.82 -15.42
N LEU A 51 -23.22 -15.21 -14.54
CA LEU A 51 -24.67 -15.13 -14.65
C LEU A 51 -25.13 -13.80 -15.25
N ALA A 52 -24.43 -12.72 -14.91
CA ALA A 52 -24.66 -11.39 -15.48
C ALA A 52 -23.40 -10.54 -15.36
N MET A 53 -23.18 -9.66 -16.32
CA MET A 53 -22.08 -8.69 -16.29
C MET A 53 -22.55 -7.36 -16.85
N ARG A 54 -22.13 -6.27 -16.20
CA ARG A 54 -22.30 -4.91 -16.73
C ARG A 54 -21.07 -4.07 -16.47
N VAL A 55 -20.76 -3.20 -17.41
CA VAL A 55 -19.82 -2.10 -17.19
C VAL A 55 -20.49 -1.10 -16.25
N VAL A 56 -19.76 -0.66 -15.23
CA VAL A 56 -20.21 0.32 -14.24
C VAL A 56 -19.33 1.57 -14.33
N PRO A 57 -19.78 2.73 -13.82
CA PRO A 57 -18.94 3.93 -13.78
C PRO A 57 -17.61 3.67 -13.07
N ASP A 58 -16.52 4.29 -13.57
CA ASP A 58 -15.18 4.17 -12.99
C ASP A 58 -15.15 4.64 -11.53
N ARG A 59 -15.89 5.71 -11.22
CA ARG A 59 -16.08 6.19 -9.84
C ARG A 59 -17.43 5.73 -9.29
N PRO A 60 -17.48 5.10 -8.10
CA PRO A 60 -18.74 4.78 -7.45
C PRO A 60 -19.54 6.06 -7.15
N THR A 61 -20.86 6.01 -7.28
CA THR A 61 -21.75 7.12 -6.90
C THR A 61 -21.77 7.36 -5.39
N ARG A 62 -21.47 6.34 -4.58
CA ARG A 62 -21.28 6.45 -3.13
C ARG A 62 -20.04 5.67 -2.73
N THR A 63 -19.04 6.37 -2.21
CA THR A 63 -17.79 5.79 -1.72
C THR A 63 -17.80 5.80 -0.19
N ARG A 64 -17.28 4.73 0.44
CA ARG A 64 -17.01 4.76 1.89
C ARG A 64 -15.88 5.76 2.11
N ARG A 65 -16.01 6.65 3.09
CA ARG A 65 -14.96 7.63 3.42
C ARG A 65 -13.66 6.90 3.78
N ALA A 66 -12.52 7.44 3.38
CA ALA A 66 -11.22 6.85 3.68
C ALA A 66 -11.00 6.62 5.18
N ALA A 67 -11.40 7.59 6.01
CA ALA A 67 -11.32 7.50 7.48
C ALA A 67 -12.26 6.48 8.13
N ALA A 68 -13.24 5.95 7.39
CA ALA A 68 -14.19 4.98 7.91
C ALA A 68 -13.72 3.53 7.71
N ILE A 69 -12.57 3.29 7.11
CA ILE A 69 -12.03 1.96 6.81
C ILE A 69 -11.48 1.34 8.09
N ALA A 70 -11.57 0.02 8.24
CA ALA A 70 -10.98 -0.61 9.42
C ALA A 70 -9.44 -0.51 9.33
N PRO A 71 -8.73 -0.27 10.44
CA PRO A 71 -7.26 -0.25 10.44
C PRO A 71 -6.63 -1.51 9.83
N GLU A 72 -7.24 -2.68 10.06
CA GLU A 72 -6.77 -3.96 9.52
C GLU A 72 -6.93 -4.04 7.99
N ASP A 73 -8.07 -3.61 7.45
CA ASP A 73 -8.29 -3.50 5.99
C ASP A 73 -7.26 -2.55 5.37
N LEU A 74 -7.02 -1.40 6.01
CA LEU A 74 -6.06 -0.42 5.52
C LEU A 74 -4.63 -0.95 5.61
N THR A 75 -4.31 -1.77 6.63
CA THR A 75 -3.00 -2.44 6.74
C THR A 75 -2.75 -3.32 5.52
N ARG A 76 -3.72 -4.15 5.09
CA ARG A 76 -3.62 -4.96 3.86
C ARG A 76 -3.38 -4.11 2.62
N ILE A 77 -4.14 -3.03 2.45
CA ILE A 77 -3.99 -2.08 1.33
C ILE A 77 -2.57 -1.50 1.32
N THR A 78 -2.07 -1.09 2.49
CA THR A 78 -0.72 -0.52 2.58
C THR A 78 0.39 -1.55 2.35
N SER A 79 0.20 -2.82 2.71
CA SER A 79 1.12 -3.92 2.36
C SER A 79 1.22 -4.06 0.84
N ARG A 80 0.09 -4.06 0.11
CA ARG A 80 0.08 -4.17 -1.36
C ARG A 80 0.80 -3.01 -2.05
N GLY A 81 0.78 -1.81 -1.46
CA GLY A 81 1.49 -0.65 -1.99
C GLY A 81 2.99 -0.60 -1.66
N TRP A 82 3.43 -1.44 -0.74
CA TRP A 82 4.84 -1.63 -0.37
C TRP A 82 5.12 -3.13 -0.17
N PRO A 83 5.05 -3.93 -1.25
CA PRO A 83 5.07 -5.37 -1.18
C PRO A 83 6.44 -5.89 -0.73
N ALA A 84 6.44 -7.08 -0.14
CA ALA A 84 7.69 -7.80 0.10
C ALA A 84 8.15 -8.56 -1.14
N VAL A 85 9.44 -8.92 -1.19
CA VAL A 85 9.99 -9.83 -2.20
C VAL A 85 9.39 -11.21 -2.03
N GLU A 86 9.21 -11.62 -0.77
CA GLU A 86 8.51 -12.83 -0.39
C GLU A 86 7.38 -12.50 0.60
N SER A 87 6.17 -12.92 0.27
CA SER A 87 5.01 -12.86 1.16
C SER A 87 4.44 -14.27 1.37
N VAL A 88 4.25 -14.66 2.64
CA VAL A 88 3.63 -15.95 3.02
C VAL A 88 2.44 -15.68 3.91
N ALA A 89 1.28 -16.22 3.55
CA ALA A 89 0.07 -16.10 4.37
C ALA A 89 0.11 -17.06 5.57
N VAL A 90 -0.28 -16.56 6.74
CA VAL A 90 -0.61 -17.37 7.93
C VAL A 90 -2.03 -17.01 8.32
N GLY A 91 -2.98 -17.85 7.86
CA GLY A 91 -4.40 -17.53 7.89
C GLY A 91 -4.63 -16.18 7.23
N GLU A 92 -5.14 -15.23 8.01
CA GLU A 92 -5.33 -13.89 7.53
C GLU A 92 -4.08 -13.03 7.55
N TRP A 93 -3.03 -13.32 8.31
CA TRP A 93 -1.78 -12.53 8.42
C TRP A 93 -0.87 -12.67 7.19
N GLU A 94 0.04 -11.72 7.02
CA GLU A 94 1.05 -11.73 5.95
C GLU A 94 2.48 -11.64 6.53
N LEU A 95 3.24 -12.73 6.46
CA LEU A 95 4.68 -12.74 6.75
C LEU A 95 5.43 -12.18 5.55
N ARG A 96 6.33 -11.22 5.76
CA ARG A 96 6.96 -10.43 4.69
C ARG A 96 8.46 -10.43 4.86
N ALA A 97 9.20 -10.80 3.81
CA ALA A 97 10.65 -10.80 3.80
C ALA A 97 11.21 -10.14 2.52
N SER A 98 12.14 -9.20 2.72
CA SER A 98 12.83 -8.44 1.68
C SER A 98 14.24 -8.06 2.11
N GLY A 99 15.02 -9.01 2.66
CA GLY A 99 16.43 -8.81 2.99
C GLY A 99 16.74 -7.59 3.88
N GLY A 100 15.81 -7.17 4.74
CA GLY A 100 15.93 -5.98 5.59
C GLY A 100 15.45 -4.65 4.99
N PHE A 101 15.12 -4.59 3.69
CA PHE A 101 14.57 -3.41 3.03
C PHE A 101 13.05 -3.50 2.85
N THR A 102 12.20 -2.80 3.60
CA THR A 102 12.41 -2.05 4.86
C THR A 102 11.59 -2.72 5.96
N GLY A 103 11.47 -2.15 7.16
CA GLY A 103 10.59 -2.71 8.21
C GLY A 103 9.16 -3.02 7.73
N ARG A 104 8.58 -2.20 6.83
CA ARG A 104 7.26 -2.47 6.21
C ARG A 104 7.23 -3.71 5.31
N ALA A 105 8.36 -4.13 4.75
CA ALA A 105 8.47 -5.35 3.93
C ALA A 105 9.26 -6.48 4.63
N ASN A 106 9.60 -6.30 5.91
CA ASN A 106 10.38 -7.23 6.73
C ASN A 106 9.77 -7.35 8.14
N SER A 107 8.45 -7.48 8.20
CA SER A 107 7.69 -7.67 9.44
C SER A 107 6.35 -8.31 9.12
N VAL A 108 5.80 -9.09 10.05
CA VAL A 108 4.46 -9.65 9.86
C VAL A 108 3.46 -8.49 9.84
N ALA A 109 2.66 -8.41 8.77
CA ALA A 109 1.48 -7.57 8.72
C ALA A 109 0.36 -8.30 9.45
N VAL A 110 -0.02 -7.78 10.61
CA VAL A 110 -1.03 -8.40 11.46
C VAL A 110 -2.38 -7.78 11.14
N HIS A 111 -3.25 -8.58 10.54
CA HIS A 111 -4.62 -8.23 10.19
C HIS A 111 -5.51 -9.47 10.28
N GLY A 112 -6.66 -9.37 10.96
CA GLY A 112 -7.56 -10.51 11.15
C GLY A 112 -6.95 -11.67 11.95
N ASP A 113 -7.49 -12.87 11.73
CA ASP A 113 -7.17 -14.11 12.47
C ASP A 113 -6.08 -14.95 11.76
N PRO A 114 -4.96 -15.29 12.43
CA PRO A 114 -3.92 -16.12 11.85
C PRO A 114 -4.34 -17.59 11.62
N GLY A 115 -5.45 -18.05 12.21
CA GLY A 115 -6.02 -19.38 11.95
C GLY A 115 -5.12 -20.55 12.34
N VAL A 116 -4.10 -20.32 13.18
CA VAL A 116 -3.13 -21.33 13.64
C VAL A 116 -3.05 -21.32 15.16
N ASN A 117 -2.70 -22.47 15.74
CA ASN A 117 -2.64 -22.64 17.20
C ASN A 117 -1.49 -21.85 17.84
N ASP A 118 -0.33 -21.78 17.18
CA ASP A 118 0.85 -21.03 17.66
C ASP A 118 1.27 -19.98 16.61
N PRO A 119 0.59 -18.82 16.58
CA PRO A 119 0.91 -17.78 15.61
C PRO A 119 2.26 -17.10 15.89
N PHE A 120 2.69 -17.01 17.15
CA PHE A 120 3.96 -16.36 17.51
C PHE A 120 5.16 -17.20 17.09
N GLY A 121 5.12 -18.51 17.35
CA GLY A 121 6.14 -19.46 16.90
C GLY A 121 6.23 -19.51 15.36
N ALA A 122 5.10 -19.46 14.66
CA ALA A 122 5.08 -19.39 13.20
C ALA A 122 5.79 -18.13 12.66
N VAL A 123 5.56 -16.98 13.29
CA VAL A 123 6.26 -15.73 12.95
C VAL A 123 7.76 -15.87 13.20
N VAL A 124 8.18 -16.30 14.39
CA VAL A 124 9.61 -16.45 14.75
C VAL A 124 10.32 -17.40 13.78
N SER A 125 9.77 -18.59 13.57
CA SER A 125 10.35 -19.60 12.66
C SER A 125 10.56 -19.06 11.25
N PHE A 126 9.59 -18.33 10.70
CA PHE A 126 9.71 -17.76 9.35
C PHE A 126 10.90 -16.81 9.21
N TYR A 127 11.12 -15.96 10.21
CA TYR A 127 12.21 -14.98 10.17
C TYR A 127 13.57 -15.63 10.49
N ASP A 128 13.61 -16.56 11.44
CA ASP A 128 14.83 -17.32 11.78
C ASP A 128 15.35 -18.13 10.59
N ASP A 129 14.47 -18.81 9.85
CA ASP A 129 14.81 -19.56 8.63
C ASP A 129 15.44 -18.67 7.54
N ARG A 130 15.23 -17.35 7.62
CA ARG A 130 15.75 -16.35 6.67
C ARG A 130 16.91 -15.54 7.23
N GLY A 131 17.34 -15.81 8.47
CA GLY A 131 18.34 -14.98 9.16
C GLY A 131 17.90 -13.53 9.35
N LEU A 132 16.59 -13.30 9.46
CA LEU A 132 15.99 -11.98 9.66
C LEU A 132 15.48 -11.85 11.10
N ARG A 133 15.42 -10.61 11.59
CA ARG A 133 14.83 -10.33 12.91
C ARG A 133 13.30 -10.48 12.86
N PRO A 134 12.67 -11.27 13.74
CA PRO A 134 11.22 -11.30 13.84
C PRO A 134 10.68 -9.94 14.29
N LEU A 135 9.84 -9.35 13.44
CA LEU A 135 9.16 -8.08 13.69
C LEU A 135 7.68 -8.21 13.41
N ALA A 136 6.84 -7.59 14.24
CA ALA A 136 5.40 -7.52 14.06
C ALA A 136 4.93 -6.08 13.89
N GLN A 137 4.25 -5.77 12.78
CA GLN A 137 3.61 -4.48 12.54
C GLN A 137 2.18 -4.53 13.10
N LEU A 138 1.92 -3.74 14.14
CA LEU A 138 0.69 -3.84 14.93
C LEU A 138 0.00 -2.49 15.03
N VAL A 139 -1.30 -2.44 14.74
CA VAL A 139 -2.13 -1.25 15.01
C VAL A 139 -2.13 -1.00 16.51
N GLU A 140 -1.69 0.20 16.93
CA GLU A 140 -1.57 0.56 18.35
C GLU A 140 -2.92 0.40 19.05
N GLY A 141 -2.94 -0.32 20.18
CA GLY A 141 -4.14 -0.58 20.97
C GLY A 141 -5.08 -1.64 20.41
N SER A 142 -4.73 -2.33 19.32
CA SER A 142 -5.49 -3.48 18.81
C SER A 142 -5.43 -4.68 19.76
N ALA A 143 -6.29 -5.68 19.53
CA ALA A 143 -6.26 -6.93 20.28
C ALA A 143 -4.92 -7.65 20.11
N TRP A 144 -4.40 -7.69 18.88
CA TRP A 144 -3.10 -8.28 18.59
C TRP A 144 -1.95 -7.49 19.18
N ASP A 145 -2.04 -6.16 19.22
CA ASP A 145 -1.02 -5.34 19.89
C ASP A 145 -0.83 -5.72 21.37
N ARG A 146 -1.94 -6.00 22.07
CA ARG A 146 -1.91 -6.51 23.44
C ARG A 146 -1.42 -7.96 23.50
N ALA A 147 -1.93 -8.84 22.63
CA ALA A 147 -1.56 -10.26 22.63
C ALA A 147 -0.05 -10.48 22.38
N PHE A 148 0.56 -9.74 21.45
CA PHE A 148 2.01 -9.79 21.23
C PHE A 148 2.78 -9.31 22.46
N ALA A 149 2.35 -8.21 23.09
CA ALA A 149 2.98 -7.70 24.31
C ALA A 149 2.86 -8.69 25.49
N GLU A 150 1.70 -9.33 25.66
CA GLU A 150 1.47 -10.40 26.65
C GLU A 150 2.33 -11.64 26.38
N ALA A 151 2.61 -11.94 25.10
CA ALA A 151 3.55 -12.97 24.67
C ALA A 151 5.03 -12.56 24.82
N GLY A 152 5.33 -11.43 25.46
CA GLY A 152 6.68 -10.97 25.78
C GLY A 152 7.37 -10.17 24.68
N TRP A 153 6.69 -9.88 23.56
CA TRP A 153 7.28 -9.07 22.49
C TRP A 153 7.43 -7.61 22.95
N THR A 154 8.55 -6.98 22.58
CA THR A 154 8.90 -5.63 23.05
C THR A 154 9.04 -4.63 21.92
N PRO A 155 8.80 -3.32 22.15
CA PRO A 155 8.99 -2.30 21.13
C PRO A 155 10.43 -2.26 20.61
N VAL A 156 10.59 -2.10 19.30
CA VAL A 156 11.91 -1.85 18.72
C VAL A 156 12.47 -0.50 19.17
N THR A 157 13.76 -0.43 19.46
CA THR A 157 14.43 0.78 19.99
C THR A 157 15.56 1.28 19.10
N ASP A 158 16.00 0.46 18.15
CA ASP A 158 17.13 0.67 17.24
C ASP A 158 16.71 1.15 15.85
N GLN A 159 15.41 1.33 15.63
CA GLN A 159 14.82 1.85 14.39
C GLN A 159 13.54 2.64 14.72
N PRO A 160 12.95 3.40 13.77
CA PRO A 160 11.69 4.08 14.01
C PRO A 160 10.63 3.12 14.56
N PRO A 161 10.05 3.38 15.74
CA PRO A 161 9.23 2.40 16.46
C PRO A 161 7.87 2.14 15.81
N GLY A 162 7.51 2.91 14.79
CA GLY A 162 6.20 2.90 14.18
C GLY A 162 5.95 4.13 13.32
N ALA A 163 4.71 4.26 12.85
CA ALA A 163 4.26 5.42 12.09
C ALA A 163 2.78 5.70 12.36
N ILE A 164 2.34 6.90 11.99
CA ILE A 164 0.94 7.20 11.81
C ILE A 164 0.57 6.98 10.34
N VAL A 165 -0.62 6.42 10.12
CA VAL A 165 -1.25 6.34 8.81
C VAL A 165 -2.16 7.54 8.66
N GLN A 166 -1.94 8.35 7.63
CA GLN A 166 -2.88 9.39 7.24
C GLN A 166 -3.66 8.97 6.01
N VAL A 167 -4.92 9.41 5.93
CA VAL A 167 -5.81 9.14 4.80
C VAL A 167 -6.53 10.39 4.33
N ALA A 168 -6.88 10.42 3.05
CA ALA A 168 -7.68 11.46 2.42
C ALA A 168 -8.69 10.87 1.42
N ASP A 169 -9.83 11.54 1.24
CA ASP A 169 -10.73 11.29 0.12
C ASP A 169 -10.39 12.26 -1.02
N LEU A 170 -10.03 11.74 -2.20
CA LEU A 170 -9.65 12.52 -3.38
C LEU A 170 -10.88 12.98 -4.14
N ARG A 171 -11.49 14.08 -3.68
CA ARG A 171 -12.68 14.67 -4.33
C ARG A 171 -12.35 15.33 -5.67
N THR A 172 -11.22 16.03 -5.70
CA THR A 172 -10.70 16.76 -6.86
C THR A 172 -9.21 16.49 -6.97
N ALA A 173 -8.77 16.01 -8.13
CA ALA A 173 -7.36 15.87 -8.40
C ALA A 173 -6.74 17.26 -8.55
N PRO A 174 -5.59 17.54 -7.90
CA PRO A 174 -4.83 18.75 -8.17
C PRO A 174 -4.29 18.73 -9.61
N SER A 175 -3.79 19.88 -10.08
CA SER A 175 -3.08 19.95 -11.36
C SER A 175 -1.65 19.44 -11.20
N PRO A 176 -1.14 18.58 -12.09
CA PRO A 176 0.25 18.18 -12.05
C PRO A 176 1.17 19.35 -12.41
N ASP A 177 2.40 19.31 -11.93
CA ASP A 177 3.45 20.26 -12.34
C ASP A 177 4.07 19.81 -13.68
N ALA A 178 4.20 20.75 -14.63
CA ALA A 178 4.70 20.47 -15.97
C ALA A 178 6.19 20.08 -16.03
N SER A 179 6.97 20.41 -15.01
CA SER A 179 8.38 20.02 -14.88
C SER A 179 8.56 18.65 -14.22
N ALA A 180 7.50 18.09 -13.63
CA ALA A 180 7.57 16.79 -12.97
C ALA A 180 7.46 15.66 -14.00
N ILE A 181 8.36 14.70 -13.90
CA ILE A 181 8.36 13.47 -14.70
C ILE A 181 7.85 12.34 -13.82
N VAL A 182 6.98 11.48 -14.37
CA VAL A 182 6.52 10.25 -13.69
C VAL A 182 6.92 9.05 -14.52
N GLU A 183 7.83 8.24 -14.00
CA GLU A 183 8.31 7.01 -14.63
C GLU A 183 7.72 5.77 -13.94
N THR A 184 7.62 4.65 -14.65
CA THR A 184 7.15 3.37 -14.07
C THR A 184 8.26 2.57 -13.37
N HIS A 185 9.51 3.00 -13.52
CA HIS A 185 10.68 2.37 -12.92
C HIS A 185 11.51 3.41 -12.16
N ALA A 186 12.20 2.99 -11.11
CA ALA A 186 13.08 3.89 -10.38
C ALA A 186 14.36 4.09 -11.20
N SER A 187 14.66 5.30 -11.65
CA SER A 187 15.98 5.57 -12.24
C SER A 187 17.08 5.42 -11.18
N ASP A 188 18.33 5.23 -11.60
CA ASP A 188 19.45 5.20 -10.64
C ASP A 188 19.61 6.55 -9.92
N ALA A 189 19.27 7.67 -10.59
CA ALA A 189 19.25 8.99 -9.96
C ALA A 189 18.19 9.06 -8.85
N TRP A 190 16.98 8.53 -9.11
CA TRP A 190 15.92 8.44 -8.11
C TRP A 190 16.34 7.60 -6.90
N LEU A 191 16.94 6.42 -7.12
CA LEU A 191 17.42 5.55 -6.04
C LEU A 191 18.55 6.20 -5.22
N ARG A 192 19.49 6.90 -5.88
CA ARG A 192 20.55 7.65 -5.19
C ARG A 192 19.96 8.76 -4.32
N HIS A 193 18.97 9.49 -4.82
CA HIS A 193 18.29 10.53 -4.04
C HIS A 193 17.52 9.93 -2.85
N TYR A 194 16.85 8.79 -3.03
CA TYR A 194 16.13 8.11 -1.95
C TYR A 194 17.07 7.66 -0.81
N GLY A 195 18.33 7.34 -1.11
CA GLY A 195 19.42 7.26 -0.14
C GLY A 195 19.32 6.17 0.94
N ARG A 196 18.30 5.31 0.90
CA ARG A 196 18.04 4.23 1.87
C ARG A 196 18.18 2.84 1.26
N VAL A 197 19.01 2.71 0.22
CA VAL A 197 19.19 1.50 -0.58
C VAL A 197 20.55 0.89 -0.29
N THR A 198 20.57 -0.25 0.41
CA THR A 198 21.80 -1.04 0.63
C THR A 198 22.01 -2.07 -0.46
N ASP A 199 20.94 -2.78 -0.84
CA ASP A 199 20.91 -3.69 -1.98
C ASP A 199 19.94 -3.14 -3.05
N PRO A 200 20.44 -2.64 -4.19
CA PRO A 200 19.61 -2.14 -5.27
C PRO A 200 18.64 -3.17 -5.85
N ALA A 201 19.01 -4.44 -5.91
CA ALA A 201 18.15 -5.48 -6.49
C ALA A 201 16.90 -5.69 -5.63
N THR A 202 17.10 -5.90 -4.33
CA THR A 202 15.99 -6.00 -3.36
C THR A 202 15.19 -4.72 -3.30
N ALA A 203 15.83 -3.55 -3.30
CA ALA A 203 15.12 -2.28 -3.26
C ALA A 203 14.22 -2.07 -4.48
N ARG A 204 14.69 -2.38 -5.69
CA ARG A 204 13.88 -2.33 -6.91
C ARG A 204 12.72 -3.31 -6.86
N ALA A 205 12.95 -4.55 -6.43
CA ALA A 205 11.89 -5.55 -6.30
C ALA A 205 10.74 -5.09 -5.40
N VAL A 206 11.04 -4.39 -4.30
CA VAL A 206 10.03 -3.81 -3.39
C VAL A 206 9.40 -2.54 -3.95
N LEU A 207 10.23 -1.60 -4.43
CA LEU A 207 9.76 -0.28 -4.87
C LEU A 207 8.93 -0.37 -6.15
N GLU A 208 9.35 -1.20 -7.11
CA GLU A 208 8.69 -1.40 -8.41
C GLU A 208 7.67 -2.54 -8.39
N GLY A 209 7.59 -3.31 -7.29
CA GLY A 209 6.73 -4.48 -7.18
C GLY A 209 5.23 -4.25 -7.40
N PRO A 210 4.62 -3.10 -7.00
CA PRO A 210 3.21 -2.86 -7.29
C PRO A 210 2.92 -2.75 -8.79
N ALA A 211 1.82 -3.36 -9.23
CA ALA A 211 1.45 -3.38 -10.64
C ALA A 211 1.25 -1.97 -11.25
N THR A 212 0.79 -1.01 -10.44
CA THR A 212 0.66 0.39 -10.84
C THR A 212 1.48 1.26 -9.89
N VAL A 213 2.66 1.67 -10.34
CA VAL A 213 3.61 2.50 -9.60
C VAL A 213 4.15 3.63 -10.47
N GLY A 214 4.34 4.78 -9.85
CA GLY A 214 4.94 5.97 -10.45
C GLY A 214 6.06 6.50 -9.56
N PHE A 215 7.20 6.79 -10.18
CA PHE A 215 8.36 7.45 -9.59
C PHE A 215 8.40 8.88 -10.12
N VAL A 216 8.00 9.81 -9.26
CA VAL A 216 7.95 11.23 -9.59
C VAL A 216 9.31 11.85 -9.33
N SER A 217 9.80 12.69 -10.24
CA SER A 217 11.01 13.48 -10.05
C SER A 217 10.88 14.88 -10.65
N ILE A 218 11.59 15.85 -10.06
CA ILE A 218 11.78 17.20 -10.61
C ILE A 218 13.27 17.51 -10.53
N ASP A 219 13.91 17.68 -11.69
CA ASP A 219 15.31 18.07 -11.87
C ASP A 219 16.31 17.30 -10.97
N ASP A 220 16.04 16.03 -10.63
CA ASP A 220 16.79 15.20 -9.68
C ASP A 220 16.95 15.75 -8.24
N VAL A 221 16.36 16.92 -7.94
CA VAL A 221 16.42 17.59 -6.63
C VAL A 221 15.19 17.36 -5.77
N ALA A 222 14.13 16.77 -6.33
CA ALA A 222 12.97 16.32 -5.59
C ALA A 222 12.43 15.02 -6.19
N ILE A 223 12.01 14.12 -5.32
CA ILE A 223 11.44 12.82 -5.70
C ILE A 223 10.16 12.54 -4.94
N GLY A 224 9.35 11.64 -5.48
CA GLY A 224 8.22 11.00 -4.83
C GLY A 224 7.97 9.62 -5.41
N ARG A 225 7.30 8.76 -4.64
CA ARG A 225 6.74 7.51 -5.12
C ARG A 225 5.24 7.51 -4.87
N VAL A 226 4.48 7.13 -5.90
CA VAL A 226 3.05 6.94 -5.83
C VAL A 226 2.69 5.56 -6.35
N VAL A 227 1.75 4.89 -5.69
CA VAL A 227 1.20 3.60 -6.14
C VAL A 227 -0.31 3.69 -6.19
N VAL A 228 -0.92 2.91 -7.07
CA VAL A 228 -2.38 2.69 -7.05
C VAL A 228 -2.68 1.22 -6.79
N THR A 229 -3.40 0.96 -5.72
CA THR A 229 -3.89 -0.37 -5.33
C THR A 229 -5.41 -0.31 -5.22
N GLY A 230 -6.12 -0.87 -6.20
CA GLY A 230 -7.56 -0.67 -6.33
C GLY A 230 -7.92 0.82 -6.44
N GLU A 231 -8.61 1.37 -5.43
CA GLU A 231 -9.03 2.78 -5.40
C GLU A 231 -8.11 3.70 -4.57
N TRP A 232 -6.99 3.17 -4.08
CA TRP A 232 -6.09 3.87 -3.15
C TRP A 232 -4.79 4.33 -3.80
N ALA A 233 -4.48 5.61 -3.65
CA ALA A 233 -3.17 6.19 -3.91
C ALA A 233 -2.27 6.07 -2.67
N GLY A 234 -1.18 5.33 -2.74
CA GLY A 234 -0.17 5.29 -1.66
C GLY A 234 0.98 6.26 -1.98
N LEU A 235 1.19 7.28 -1.15
CA LEU A 235 2.33 8.20 -1.29
C LEU A 235 3.47 7.78 -0.34
N ALA A 236 4.68 7.73 -0.87
CA ALA A 236 5.90 7.44 -0.11
C ALA A 236 7.10 8.16 -0.72
N ALA A 237 8.23 8.17 0.00
CA ALA A 237 9.51 8.69 -0.50
C ALA A 237 9.43 10.12 -1.08
N VAL A 238 8.60 10.99 -0.51
CA VAL A 238 8.53 12.41 -0.90
C VAL A 238 9.69 13.15 -0.26
N GLU A 239 10.70 13.47 -1.07
CA GLU A 239 11.96 14.04 -0.61
C GLU A 239 12.40 15.20 -1.49
N VAL A 240 13.07 16.17 -0.85
CA VAL A 240 13.64 17.33 -1.50
C VAL A 240 15.04 17.52 -0.96
N ASP A 241 16.00 17.67 -1.88
CA ASP A 241 17.38 18.01 -1.59
C ASP A 241 17.41 19.21 -0.61
N PRO A 242 18.10 19.09 0.54
CA PRO A 242 18.28 20.17 1.50
C PRO A 242 18.57 21.55 0.89
N ALA A 243 19.41 21.63 -0.13
CA ALA A 243 19.79 22.89 -0.80
C ALA A 243 18.64 23.51 -1.62
N HIS A 244 17.62 22.73 -1.94
CA HIS A 244 16.50 23.11 -2.80
C HIS A 244 15.16 23.22 -2.03
N ARG A 245 15.19 23.09 -0.70
CA ARG A 245 14.00 23.21 0.15
C ARG A 245 13.39 24.61 0.15
N ARG A 246 12.14 24.70 0.61
CA ARG A 246 11.35 25.95 0.70
C ARG A 246 11.05 26.62 -0.65
N ARG A 247 11.21 25.89 -1.76
CA ARG A 247 10.86 26.31 -3.13
C ARG A 247 9.52 25.73 -3.64
N GLY A 248 8.75 25.08 -2.74
CA GLY A 248 7.48 24.43 -3.08
C GLY A 248 7.61 23.08 -3.81
N LEU A 249 8.81 22.50 -3.92
CA LEU A 249 9.04 21.26 -4.68
C LEU A 249 8.26 20.06 -4.12
N ALA A 250 8.18 19.92 -2.79
CA ALA A 250 7.42 18.82 -2.18
C ALA A 250 5.92 18.90 -2.53
N THR A 251 5.35 20.11 -2.55
CA THR A 251 3.96 20.36 -2.97
C THR A 251 3.75 19.89 -4.41
N ARG A 252 4.65 20.26 -5.34
CA ARG A 252 4.57 19.84 -6.75
C ARG A 252 4.65 18.32 -6.91
N ILE A 253 5.54 17.66 -6.16
CA ILE A 253 5.62 16.19 -6.13
C ILE A 253 4.29 15.58 -5.69
N VAL A 254 3.69 16.10 -4.61
CA VAL A 254 2.40 15.61 -4.09
C VAL A 254 1.27 15.85 -5.10
N GLU A 255 1.20 17.02 -5.71
CA GLU A 255 0.17 17.36 -6.69
C GLU A 255 0.28 16.49 -7.94
N THR A 256 1.48 16.35 -8.50
CA THR A 256 1.72 15.43 -9.62
C THR A 256 1.38 13.99 -9.25
N SER A 257 1.74 13.53 -8.04
CA SER A 257 1.42 12.18 -7.57
C SER A 257 -0.10 11.94 -7.49
N LEU A 258 -0.85 12.88 -6.90
CA LEU A 258 -2.29 12.76 -6.74
C LEU A 258 -3.03 12.90 -8.07
N ALA A 259 -2.56 13.78 -8.96
CA ALA A 259 -3.08 13.90 -10.31
C ALA A 259 -2.89 12.60 -11.10
N TRP A 260 -1.67 12.05 -11.07
CA TRP A 260 -1.34 10.77 -11.71
C TRP A 260 -2.17 9.63 -11.11
N ALA A 261 -2.29 9.52 -9.79
CA ALA A 261 -3.08 8.46 -9.18
C ALA A 261 -4.57 8.55 -9.56
N ALA A 262 -5.12 9.76 -9.69
CA ALA A 262 -6.50 9.96 -10.10
C ALA A 262 -6.76 9.49 -11.54
N THR A 263 -5.79 9.63 -12.47
CA THR A 263 -5.91 9.07 -13.83
C THR A 263 -5.85 7.55 -13.84
N HIS A 264 -5.27 6.93 -12.80
CA HIS A 264 -5.21 5.48 -12.59
C HIS A 264 -6.38 4.95 -11.75
N GLY A 265 -7.38 5.79 -11.46
CA GLY A 265 -8.62 5.38 -10.81
C GLY A 265 -8.63 5.47 -9.29
N ALA A 266 -7.59 6.06 -8.67
CA ALA A 266 -7.63 6.34 -7.24
C ALA A 266 -8.67 7.41 -6.91
N ASP A 267 -9.41 7.19 -5.83
CA ASP A 267 -10.36 8.14 -5.25
C ASP A 267 -10.10 8.39 -3.75
N LYS A 268 -9.12 7.68 -3.17
CA LYS A 268 -8.60 7.85 -1.81
C LYS A 268 -7.09 7.85 -1.84
N ALA A 269 -6.49 8.41 -0.81
CA ALA A 269 -5.05 8.34 -0.64
C ALA A 269 -4.68 7.95 0.79
N TYR A 270 -3.51 7.35 0.93
CA TYR A 270 -2.85 7.12 2.20
C TYR A 270 -1.37 7.49 2.13
N LEU A 271 -0.79 7.74 3.30
CA LEU A 271 0.64 7.80 3.52
C LEU A 271 0.97 7.31 4.92
N GLN A 272 2.22 6.92 5.12
CA GLN A 272 2.74 6.49 6.41
C GLN A 272 3.92 7.39 6.77
N THR A 273 3.84 8.09 7.90
CA THR A 273 4.87 9.03 8.34
C THR A 273 5.06 8.98 9.85
N MET A 274 6.21 9.42 10.33
CA MET A 274 6.46 9.48 11.78
C MET A 274 5.50 10.48 12.45
N ARG A 275 5.05 10.15 13.66
CA ARG A 275 4.09 10.96 14.44
C ARG A 275 4.56 12.42 14.64
N HIS A 276 5.87 12.63 14.73
CA HIS A 276 6.50 13.93 14.98
C HIS A 276 7.04 14.60 13.70
N ASN A 277 6.66 14.11 12.51
CA ASN A 277 7.10 14.70 11.25
C ASN A 277 6.22 15.89 10.86
N ASP A 278 6.26 16.97 11.64
CA ASP A 278 5.38 18.14 11.49
C ASP A 278 5.43 18.75 10.08
N ALA A 279 6.61 18.71 9.44
CA ALA A 279 6.78 19.17 8.07
C ALA A 279 5.96 18.35 7.07
N ALA A 280 5.94 17.02 7.21
CA ALA A 280 5.09 16.17 6.39
C ALA A 280 3.60 16.41 6.70
N LEU A 281 3.22 16.47 7.99
CA LEU A 281 1.80 16.69 8.34
C LEU A 281 1.28 18.02 7.75
N ALA A 282 2.08 19.08 7.82
CA ALA A 282 1.75 20.37 7.23
C ALA A 282 1.69 20.34 5.69
N LEU A 283 2.55 19.55 5.05
CA LEU A 283 2.55 19.37 3.59
C LEU A 283 1.24 18.72 3.10
N TYR A 284 0.75 17.71 3.80
CA TYR A 284 -0.39 16.89 3.34
C TYR A 284 -1.76 17.43 3.79
N ALA A 285 -1.83 18.20 4.88
CA ALA A 285 -3.07 18.73 5.42
C ALA A 285 -3.97 19.48 4.41
N PRO A 286 -3.44 20.33 3.49
CA PRO A 286 -4.26 21.01 2.48
C PRO A 286 -5.02 20.07 1.52
N TYR A 287 -4.54 18.83 1.34
CA TYR A 287 -5.18 17.81 0.51
C TYR A 287 -6.19 16.95 1.27
N GLY A 288 -6.51 17.32 2.51
CA GLY A 288 -7.51 16.64 3.34
C GLY A 288 -6.99 15.39 4.05
N PHE A 289 -5.67 15.21 4.13
CA PHE A 289 -5.08 14.13 4.91
C PHE A 289 -5.35 14.32 6.40
N THR A 290 -5.81 13.27 7.04
CA THR A 290 -6.06 13.21 8.47
C THR A 290 -5.51 11.92 9.05
N THR A 291 -5.08 11.95 10.31
CA THR A 291 -4.60 10.74 11.00
C THR A 291 -5.74 9.73 11.14
N HIS A 292 -5.54 8.52 10.63
CA HIS A 292 -6.48 7.41 10.72
C HIS A 292 -6.18 6.52 11.93
N HIS A 293 -4.93 6.06 12.05
CA HIS A 293 -4.47 5.22 13.16
C HIS A 293 -2.95 5.31 13.24
N ALA A 294 -2.40 4.76 14.31
CA ALA A 294 -0.97 4.53 14.46
C ALA A 294 -0.69 3.04 14.47
N TYR A 295 0.50 2.66 14.01
CA TYR A 295 1.03 1.32 14.23
C TYR A 295 2.42 1.41 14.83
N ARG A 296 2.82 0.35 15.52
CA ARG A 296 4.15 0.15 16.06
C ARG A 296 4.76 -1.17 15.63
N TYR A 297 6.07 -1.28 15.76
CA TYR A 297 6.81 -2.52 15.57
C TYR A 297 7.19 -3.11 16.92
N LEU A 298 6.82 -4.37 17.13
CA LEU A 298 7.35 -5.18 18.23
C LEU A 298 8.33 -6.23 17.68
N THR A 299 9.28 -6.65 18.51
CA THR A 299 10.22 -7.74 18.22
C THR A 299 10.08 -8.87 19.23
N ALA A 300 10.47 -10.08 18.81
CA ALA A 300 10.42 -11.25 19.66
C ALA A 300 11.31 -11.11 20.91
N PRO A 301 11.02 -11.85 22.00
CA PRO A 301 11.86 -11.94 23.21
C PRO A 301 13.29 -12.41 22.94
#